data_AF-A0A968X5R1-F1
#
_entry.id   AF-A0A968X5R1-F1
#
_cell.length_a   1.000
_cell.length_b   1.000
_cell.length_c   1.000
_cell.angle_alpha   90.00
_cell.angle_beta   90.00
_cell.angle_gamma   90.00
#
_symmetry.space_group_name_H-M   'P 1'
#
loop_
_entity.id
_entity.type
_entity.pdbx_description
1 polymer ?
#
loop_
_entity_poly.entity_id
_entity_poly.type
_entity_poly.pdbx_seq_one_letter_code
_entity_poly.pdbx_strand_id
1 'polypeptide(L)'
;MTIKFVREEADRLLDRLQTIPFERCHILTRKFETIPARPGVYGFRHRRLGLLYIGKATNIQRRFRNGHKALGWAFVDRLDPDDVRIVAVVMSHRAWGQVLDIEARMIQIERPSYNIVVRQQED
;
A
#
# COMPACT_ATOMS: atom_id res chain seq x y z
N MET A 1 2.92 -10.05 24.41
CA MET A 1 2.44 -10.91 23.30
C MET A 1 2.14 -10.11 22.03
N THR A 2 1.62 -8.88 22.12
CA THR A 2 1.21 -8.02 20.99
C THR A 2 2.36 -7.55 20.08
N ILE A 3 3.51 -7.14 20.64
CA ILE A 3 4.64 -6.59 19.84
C ILE A 3 5.24 -7.64 18.89
N LYS A 4 5.38 -8.89 19.34
CA LYS A 4 5.91 -9.99 18.51
C LYS A 4 4.98 -10.25 17.32
N PHE A 5 3.67 -10.33 17.58
CA PHE A 5 2.66 -10.52 16.53
C PHE A 5 2.67 -9.38 15.51
N VAL A 6 2.73 -8.12 15.95
CA VAL A 6 2.79 -6.96 15.04
C VAL A 6 4.01 -7.05 14.13
N ARG A 7 5.18 -7.39 14.68
CA ARG A 7 6.41 -7.54 13.89
C ARG A 7 6.27 -8.64 12.84
N GLU A 8 5.86 -9.84 13.27
CA GLU A 8 5.70 -10.99 12.37
C GLU A 8 4.67 -10.73 11.27
N GLU A 9 3.54 -10.08 11.59
CA GLU A 9 2.53 -9.73 10.60
C GLU A 9 3.00 -8.63 9.66
N ALA A 10 3.73 -7.62 10.15
CA ALA A 10 4.31 -6.58 9.29
C ALA A 10 5.30 -7.18 8.30
N ASP A 11 6.22 -8.04 8.77
CA ASP A 11 7.21 -8.71 7.92
C ASP A 11 6.51 -9.59 6.87
N ARG A 12 5.51 -10.39 7.29
CA ARG A 12 4.71 -11.25 6.39
C ARG A 12 3.94 -10.45 5.34
N LEU A 13 3.31 -9.33 5.72
CA LEU A 13 2.54 -8.51 4.79
C LEU A 13 3.45 -7.77 3.82
N LEU A 14 4.59 -7.26 4.30
CA LEU A 14 5.57 -6.60 3.45
C LEU A 14 6.17 -7.56 2.43
N ASP A 15 6.58 -8.76 2.86
CA ASP A 15 7.05 -9.83 1.98
C ASP A 15 6.02 -10.12 0.88
N ARG A 16 4.73 -10.25 1.23
CA ARG A 16 3.67 -10.45 0.24
C ARG A 16 3.53 -9.28 -0.74
N LEU A 17 3.61 -8.03 -0.28
CA LEU A 17 3.51 -6.86 -1.17
C LEU A 17 4.71 -6.81 -2.15
N GLN A 18 5.89 -7.26 -1.73
CA GLN A 18 7.12 -7.23 -2.53
C GLN A 18 7.28 -8.44 -3.46
N THR A 19 6.77 -9.61 -3.07
CA THR A 19 6.94 -10.86 -3.83
C THR A 19 5.86 -11.07 -4.90
N ILE A 20 4.69 -10.41 -4.80
CA ILE A 20 3.70 -10.42 -5.89
C ILE A 20 4.34 -9.86 -7.16
N PRO A 21 4.42 -10.63 -8.27
CA PRO A 21 4.95 -10.12 -9.54
C PRO A 21 4.22 -8.86 -9.99
N PHE A 22 4.96 -7.90 -10.55
CA PHE A 22 4.41 -6.60 -10.98
C PHE A 22 3.23 -6.77 -11.95
N GLU A 23 3.32 -7.75 -12.84
CA GLU A 23 2.29 -8.08 -13.84
C GLU A 23 1.01 -8.64 -13.22
N ARG A 24 1.07 -9.13 -11.98
CA ARG A 24 -0.10 -9.59 -11.20
C ARG A 24 -0.69 -8.49 -10.32
N CYS A 25 -0.05 -7.33 -10.22
CA CYS A 25 -0.60 -6.18 -9.52
C CYS A 25 -1.74 -5.55 -10.35
N HIS A 26 -2.63 -4.83 -9.67
CA HIS A 26 -3.78 -4.18 -10.29
C HIS A 26 -3.35 -2.95 -11.08
N ILE A 27 -3.79 -2.85 -12.34
CA ILE A 27 -3.57 -1.67 -13.17
C ILE A 27 -4.36 -0.47 -12.65
N LEU A 28 -3.86 0.75 -12.90
CA LEU A 28 -4.59 1.97 -12.59
C LEU A 28 -5.75 2.12 -13.58
N THR A 29 -6.99 2.06 -13.07
CA THR A 29 -8.20 2.32 -13.87
C THR A 29 -9.06 3.35 -13.17
N ARG A 30 -9.98 3.99 -13.91
CA ARG A 30 -10.90 4.98 -13.32
C ARG A 30 -11.80 4.39 -12.22
N LYS A 31 -12.11 3.09 -12.29
CA LYS A 31 -13.08 2.44 -11.40
C LYS A 31 -12.47 1.50 -10.37
N PHE A 32 -11.21 1.10 -10.56
CA PHE A 32 -10.47 0.20 -9.66
C PHE A 32 -11.22 -1.13 -9.37
N GLU A 33 -11.98 -1.63 -10.34
CA GLU A 33 -12.88 -2.78 -10.17
C GLU A 33 -12.16 -4.09 -9.84
N THR A 34 -10.90 -4.22 -10.26
CA THR A 34 -10.09 -5.43 -9.98
C THR A 34 -9.52 -5.47 -8.57
N ILE A 35 -9.56 -4.35 -7.83
CA ILE A 35 -9.02 -4.24 -6.47
C ILE A 35 -10.02 -4.85 -5.46
N PRO A 36 -9.55 -5.62 -4.46
CA PRO A 36 -10.43 -6.19 -3.46
C PRO A 36 -11.18 -5.13 -2.65
N ALA A 37 -12.50 -5.26 -2.58
CA ALA A 37 -13.37 -4.46 -1.72
C ALA A 37 -13.43 -5.01 -0.28
N ARG A 38 -12.28 -5.23 0.35
CA ARG A 38 -12.14 -5.83 1.69
C ARG A 38 -11.12 -5.07 2.56
N PRO A 39 -11.11 -5.27 3.89
CA PRO A 39 -10.08 -4.72 4.75
C PRO A 39 -8.69 -5.26 4.43
N GLY A 40 -7.70 -4.39 4.42
CA GLY A 40 -6.31 -4.80 4.32
C GLY A 40 -5.34 -3.66 4.05
N VAL A 41 -4.13 -4.05 3.66
CA VAL A 41 -3.05 -3.16 3.25
C VAL A 41 -2.90 -3.17 1.74
N TYR A 42 -2.43 -2.06 1.20
CA TYR A 42 -2.11 -1.89 -0.20
C TYR A 42 -0.84 -1.06 -0.35
N GLY A 43 -0.28 -1.07 -1.55
CA GLY A 43 0.81 -0.19 -1.91
C GLY A 43 0.78 0.20 -3.38
N PHE A 44 1.52 1.27 -3.68
CA PHE A 44 1.86 1.60 -5.06
C PHE A 44 3.23 1.04 -5.36
N ARG A 45 3.30 0.19 -6.37
CA ARG A 45 4.52 -0.44 -6.80
C ARG A 45 4.92 0.13 -8.14
N HIS A 46 6.16 0.58 -8.25
CA HIS A 46 6.80 0.86 -9.51
C HIS A 46 7.46 -0.40 -10.06
N ARG A 47 7.49 -0.56 -11.39
CA ARG A 47 8.16 -1.69 -12.04
C ARG A 47 9.62 -1.84 -11.60
N ARG A 48 10.34 -0.73 -11.45
CA ARG A 48 11.78 -0.69 -11.14
C ARG A 48 12.16 -0.11 -9.78
N LEU A 49 11.30 0.73 -9.20
CA LEU A 49 11.62 1.49 -7.97
C LEU A 49 11.09 0.81 -6.70
N GLY A 50 10.40 -0.33 -6.83
CA GLY A 50 9.83 -1.04 -5.68
C GLY A 50 8.56 -0.36 -5.16
N LEU A 51 8.33 -0.43 -3.85
CA LEU A 51 7.16 0.18 -3.20
C LEU A 51 7.37 1.69 -3.03
N LEU A 52 6.51 2.47 -3.68
CA LEU A 52 6.47 3.94 -3.58
C LEU A 52 5.60 4.40 -2.41
N TYR A 53 4.58 3.62 -2.05
CA TYR A 53 3.63 3.93 -0.99
C TYR A 53 3.10 2.65 -0.36
N ILE A 54 2.77 2.71 0.93
CA ILE A 54 2.05 1.70 1.70
C ILE A 54 0.91 2.41 2.44
N GLY A 55 -0.29 1.83 2.40
CA GLY A 55 -1.43 2.31 3.15
C GLY A 55 -2.36 1.18 3.59
N LYS A 56 -3.30 1.50 4.48
CA LYS A 56 -4.40 0.61 4.91
C LYS A 56 -5.79 1.17 4.65
N ALA A 57 -6.77 0.27 4.50
CA ALA A 57 -8.16 0.64 4.31
C ALA A 57 -9.11 -0.48 4.76
N THR A 58 -10.25 -0.12 5.36
CA THR A 58 -11.37 -1.04 5.65
C THR A 58 -12.02 -1.57 4.37
N ASN A 59 -11.87 -0.84 3.27
CA ASN A 59 -12.24 -1.25 1.92
C ASN A 59 -11.21 -0.66 0.95
N ILE A 60 -10.28 -1.50 0.50
CA ILE A 60 -9.14 -1.08 -0.33
C ILE A 60 -9.65 -0.43 -1.64
N GLN A 61 -10.61 -1.04 -2.34
CA GLN A 61 -11.18 -0.45 -3.55
C GLN A 61 -11.76 0.96 -3.33
N ARG A 62 -12.58 1.16 -2.29
CA ARG A 62 -13.21 2.46 -2.03
C ARG A 62 -12.20 3.55 -1.69
N ARG A 63 -11.01 3.20 -1.18
CA ARG A 63 -9.96 4.16 -0.80
C ARG A 63 -9.49 5.02 -1.97
N PHE A 64 -9.67 4.57 -3.20
CA PHE A 64 -9.21 5.26 -4.41
C PHE A 64 -10.27 6.12 -5.11
N ARG A 65 -11.56 6.02 -4.72
CA ARG A 65 -12.67 6.67 -5.46
C ARG A 65 -12.59 8.20 -5.50
N ASN A 66 -11.96 8.82 -4.50
CA ASN A 66 -11.86 10.29 -4.38
C ASN A 66 -10.43 10.78 -4.63
N GLY A 67 -9.66 10.03 -5.42
CA GLY A 67 -8.24 10.31 -5.62
C GLY A 67 -7.37 9.85 -4.44
N HIS A 68 -6.05 9.91 -4.66
CA HIS A 68 -5.07 9.45 -3.68
C HIS A 68 -3.80 10.30 -3.76
N LYS A 69 -3.40 10.96 -2.66
CA LYS A 69 -2.26 11.90 -2.63
C LYS A 69 -0.99 11.31 -3.23
N ALA A 70 -0.65 10.07 -2.88
CA ALA A 70 0.55 9.40 -3.42
C ALA A 70 0.47 9.09 -4.95
N LEU A 71 -0.73 8.93 -5.55
CA LEU A 71 -0.84 8.90 -7.02
C LEU A 71 -0.66 10.30 -7.61
N GLY A 72 -1.12 11.34 -6.90
CA GLY A 72 -0.83 12.72 -7.26
C GLY A 72 0.67 13.00 -7.31
N TRP A 73 1.44 12.51 -6.35
CA TRP A 73 2.91 12.61 -6.37
C TRP A 73 3.56 11.84 -7.51
N ALA A 74 3.10 10.61 -7.78
CA ALA A 74 3.57 9.88 -8.96
C ALA A 74 3.35 10.65 -10.26
N PHE A 75 2.24 11.38 -10.37
CA PHE A 75 1.96 12.26 -11.49
C PHE A 75 2.87 13.50 -11.52
N VAL A 76 3.10 14.17 -10.38
CA VAL A 76 4.03 15.31 -10.27
C VAL A 76 5.45 14.90 -10.67
N ASP A 77 5.89 13.71 -10.25
CA ASP A 77 7.20 13.13 -10.57
C ASP A 77 7.28 12.57 -12.01
N ARG A 78 6.19 12.70 -12.79
CA ARG A 78 6.08 12.26 -14.19
C ARG A 78 6.42 10.77 -14.39
N LEU A 79 6.03 9.94 -13.43
CA LEU A 79 6.12 8.49 -13.60
C LEU A 79 5.18 8.02 -14.72
N ASP A 80 5.63 7.06 -15.52
CA ASP A 80 4.79 6.41 -16.51
C ASP A 80 3.67 5.63 -15.77
N PRO A 81 2.38 5.92 -16.04
CA PRO A 81 1.26 5.18 -15.45
C PRO A 81 1.30 3.67 -15.69
N ASP A 82 1.94 3.21 -16.78
CA ASP A 82 2.09 1.78 -17.08
C ASP A 82 3.19 1.09 -16.25
N ASP A 83 4.09 1.87 -15.66
CA ASP A 83 5.09 1.39 -14.70
C ASP A 83 4.62 1.51 -13.25
N VAL A 84 3.40 1.99 -13.00
CA VAL A 84 2.80 2.04 -11.66
C VAL A 84 1.60 1.09 -11.57
N ARG A 85 1.61 0.22 -10.54
CA ARG A 85 0.52 -0.71 -10.24
C ARG A 85 0.15 -0.67 -8.77
N ILE A 86 -1.06 -1.11 -8.46
CA ILE A 86 -1.55 -1.26 -7.09
C ILE A 86 -1.37 -2.71 -6.66
N VAL A 87 -0.63 -2.93 -5.59
CA VAL A 87 -0.54 -4.23 -4.93
C VAL A 87 -1.42 -4.22 -3.68
N ALA A 88 -2.17 -5.28 -3.42
CA ALA A 88 -3.14 -5.32 -2.33
C ALA A 88 -3.12 -6.69 -1.62
N VAL A 89 -3.19 -6.66 -0.29
CA VAL A 89 -3.27 -7.86 0.55
C VAL A 89 -4.44 -7.71 1.52
N VAL A 90 -5.45 -8.57 1.35
CA VAL A 90 -6.57 -8.68 2.29
C VAL A 90 -6.07 -9.24 3.62
N MET A 91 -6.50 -8.62 4.73
CA MET A 91 -6.10 -8.99 6.09
C MET A 91 -7.18 -9.82 6.77
N SER A 92 -6.76 -10.66 7.72
CA SER A 92 -7.67 -11.33 8.65
C SER A 92 -8.20 -10.34 9.69
N HIS A 93 -9.33 -10.67 10.32
CA HIS A 93 -9.90 -9.83 11.38
C HIS A 93 -8.93 -9.61 12.55
N ARG A 94 -8.18 -10.66 12.94
CA ARG A 94 -7.15 -10.58 13.99
C ARG A 94 -6.06 -9.57 13.65
N ALA A 95 -5.51 -9.62 12.43
CA ALA A 95 -4.46 -8.68 12.02
C ALA A 95 -5.02 -7.25 11.89
N TRP A 96 -6.28 -7.11 11.45
CA TRP A 96 -6.93 -5.81 11.32
C TRP A 96 -7.01 -5.04 12.65
N GLY A 97 -7.20 -5.74 13.78
CA GLY A 97 -7.21 -5.13 15.11
C GLY A 97 -5.90 -4.44 15.51
N GLN A 98 -4.79 -4.74 14.83
CA GLN A 98 -3.47 -4.14 15.06
C GLN A 98 -2.94 -3.40 13.82
N VAL A 99 -3.82 -3.04 12.87
CA VAL A 99 -3.41 -2.54 11.54
C VAL A 99 -2.59 -1.26 11.59
N LEU A 100 -2.81 -0.39 12.58
CA LEU A 100 -2.07 0.87 12.71
C LEU A 100 -0.61 0.61 13.04
N ASP A 101 -0.33 -0.25 14.02
CA ASP A 101 1.03 -0.60 14.41
C ASP A 101 1.74 -1.42 13.32
N ILE A 102 0.99 -2.30 12.64
CA ILE A 102 1.48 -3.07 11.50
C ILE A 102 1.87 -2.14 10.35
N GLU A 103 0.99 -1.21 9.95
CA GLU A 103 1.27 -0.22 8.89
C GLU A 103 2.47 0.67 9.25
N ALA A 104 2.50 1.20 10.47
CA ALA A 104 3.61 2.01 10.94
C ALA A 104 4.93 1.25 10.87
N ARG A 105 4.94 -0.03 11.27
CA ARG A 105 6.11 -0.89 11.19
C ARG A 105 6.54 -1.18 9.75
N MET A 106 5.60 -1.49 8.85
CA MET A 106 5.88 -1.69 7.43
C MET A 106 6.52 -0.44 6.81
N ILE A 107 5.98 0.75 7.10
CA ILE A 107 6.54 2.03 6.61
C ILE A 107 7.93 2.30 7.20
N GLN A 108 8.18 1.94 8.47
CA GLN A 108 9.50 2.10 9.08
C GLN A 108 10.57 1.19 8.46
N ILE A 109 10.19 -0.03 8.08
CA ILE A 109 11.08 -1.00 7.43
C ILE A 109 11.37 -0.57 5.99
N GLU A 110 10.32 -0.36 5.20
CA GLU A 110 10.45 -0.15 3.76
C GLU A 110 10.80 1.29 3.38
N ARG A 111 10.38 2.26 4.20
CA ARG A 111 10.53 3.70 3.95
C ARG A 111 10.10 4.14 2.54
N PRO A 112 8.86 3.85 2.09
CA PRO A 112 8.42 4.23 0.76
C PRO A 112 8.45 5.76 0.58
N SER A 113 8.97 6.23 -0.56
CA SER A 113 9.21 7.66 -0.80
C SER A 113 7.96 8.52 -0.60
N TYR A 114 6.80 8.07 -1.09
CA TYR A 114 5.56 8.85 -0.99
C TYR A 114 4.90 8.77 0.38
N ASN A 115 5.23 7.81 1.24
CA ASN A 115 4.80 7.88 2.64
C ASN A 115 5.49 9.03 3.38
N ILE A 116 6.75 9.33 3.03
CA ILE A 116 7.51 10.43 3.63
C ILE A 116 6.90 11.77 3.20
N VAL A 117 6.72 11.96 1.88
CA VAL A 117 6.19 13.21 1.32
C VAL A 117 4.76 13.49 1.78
N VAL A 118 3.89 12.47 1.81
CA VAL A 118 2.50 12.65 2.27
C VAL A 118 2.43 13.06 3.74
N ARG A 119 3.30 12.50 4.61
CA ARG A 119 3.32 12.85 6.04
C ARG A 119 3.78 14.28 6.28
N GLN A 120 4.81 14.75 5.56
CA GLN A 120 5.34 16.12 5.70
C GLN A 120 4.34 17.23 5.33
N GLN A 121 3.20 16.90 4.72
CA GLN A 121 2.14 17.86 4.39
C GLN A 121 0.92 17.78 5.31
N GLU A 122 0.93 16.85 6.27
CA GLU A 122 -0.13 16.67 7.25
C GLU A 122 0.25 17.29 8.62
N ASP A 123 1.50 17.73 8.75
CA ASP A 123 2.06 18.52 9.86
C ASP A 123 2.07 20.02 9.51
#